data_AF-K1S7S2-F1
#
_entry.id   AF-K1S7S2-F1
#
_cell.length_a   1.000
_cell.length_b   1.000
_cell.length_c   1.000
_cell.angle_alpha   90.00
_cell.angle_beta   90.00
_cell.angle_gamma   90.00
#
_symmetry.space_group_name_H-M   'P 1'
#
loop_
_entity.id
_entity.type
_entity.pdbx_description
1 polymer ?
#
loop_
_entity_poly.entity_id
_entity_poly.type
_entity_poly.pdbx_seq_one_letter_code
_entity_poly.pdbx_strand_id
1 'polypeptide(L)'
;YWEDQKGTDSPLPLPCWFGNEKNEKAIIQDRYALKKEEKWQSAVTTMLGDYQPHKNIMALNFLSTRGNPRENAEYINKMFSEYSLPDKPFGIIIFDFLTETLAEKVINTNTEGKDESDI
;
A
#
# COMPACT_ATOMS: atom_id res chain seq x y z
N TYR A 1 -24.02 -7.02 5.40
CA TYR A 1 -24.33 -6.80 3.97
C TYR A 1 -23.38 -5.76 3.40
N TRP A 2 -23.20 -5.69 2.08
CA TRP A 2 -22.36 -4.66 1.44
C TRP A 2 -22.79 -3.23 1.84
N GLU A 3 -24.08 -3.02 2.13
CA GLU A 3 -24.62 -1.75 2.60
C GLU A 3 -24.20 -1.35 4.03
N ASP A 4 -23.67 -2.29 4.82
CA ASP A 4 -23.16 -1.99 6.17
C ASP A 4 -21.72 -1.47 6.16
N GLN A 5 -21.05 -1.51 5.00
CA GLN A 5 -19.72 -0.94 4.85
C GLN A 5 -19.84 0.59 4.80
N LYS A 6 -19.52 1.25 5.90
CA LYS A 6 -19.37 2.71 6.03
C LYS A 6 -18.15 3.21 5.23
N GLY A 7 -18.16 2.96 3.93
CA GLY A 7 -17.16 3.44 3.00
C GLY A 7 -17.12 4.96 2.99
N THR A 8 -15.98 5.50 2.61
CA THR A 8 -15.78 6.95 2.44
C THR A 8 -15.07 7.17 1.12
N ASP A 9 -15.44 8.23 0.42
CA ASP A 9 -14.75 8.69 -0.79
C ASP A 9 -13.41 9.38 -0.48
N SER A 10 -13.05 9.53 0.80
CA SER A 10 -11.76 10.06 1.22
C SER A 10 -10.62 9.20 0.67
N PRO A 11 -9.57 9.76 0.02
CA PRO A 11 -8.47 8.96 -0.51
C PRO A 11 -7.56 8.37 0.59
N LEU A 12 -7.70 8.83 1.83
CA LEU A 12 -6.85 8.44 2.95
C LEU A 12 -7.04 6.97 3.34
N PRO A 13 -5.99 6.26 3.77
CA PRO A 13 -6.09 4.89 4.28
C PRO A 13 -7.03 4.76 5.50
N LEU A 14 -7.71 3.62 5.61
CA LEU A 14 -8.58 3.31 6.74
C LEU A 14 -7.81 2.52 7.82
N PRO A 15 -7.81 2.97 9.09
CA PRO A 15 -7.33 2.14 10.18
C PRO A 15 -8.33 1.03 10.49
N CYS A 16 -7.85 -0.20 10.62
CA CYS A 16 -8.61 -1.35 11.08
C CYS A 16 -7.90 -2.01 12.26
N TRP A 17 -8.61 -2.12 13.37
CA TRP A 17 -8.09 -2.74 14.60
C TRP A 17 -8.27 -4.25 14.50
N PHE A 18 -7.20 -5.00 14.74
CA PHE A 18 -7.21 -6.45 14.75
C PHE A 18 -6.39 -6.94 15.93
N GLY A 19 -6.83 -8.00 16.61
CA GLY A 19 -6.13 -8.58 17.75
C GLY A 19 -6.81 -8.34 19.11
N ASN A 20 -6.33 -9.07 20.12
CA ASN A 20 -6.78 -8.96 21.51
C ASN A 20 -6.01 -7.86 22.28
N GLU A 21 -4.95 -7.31 21.68
CA GLU A 21 -4.15 -6.24 22.26
C GLU A 21 -4.59 -4.86 21.74
N LYS A 22 -4.72 -3.89 22.65
CA LYS A 22 -5.26 -2.54 22.37
C LYS A 22 -4.43 -1.69 21.38
N ASN A 23 -3.27 -2.17 20.92
CA ASN A 23 -2.30 -1.37 20.18
C ASN A 23 -1.94 -1.92 18.79
N GLU A 24 -2.56 -3.02 18.36
CA GLU A 24 -2.35 -3.59 17.03
C GLU A 24 -3.36 -3.01 16.03
N LYS A 25 -2.88 -2.47 14.91
CA LYS A 25 -3.75 -1.97 13.84
C LYS A 25 -3.16 -2.23 12.46
N ALA A 26 -4.04 -2.42 11.49
CA ALA A 26 -3.72 -2.35 10.08
C ALA A 26 -4.14 -0.99 9.52
N ILE A 27 -3.30 -0.41 8.69
CA ILE A 27 -3.61 0.77 7.89
C ILE A 27 -3.82 0.26 6.46
N ILE A 28 -5.02 0.44 5.93
CA ILE A 28 -5.42 -0.17 4.66
C ILE A 28 -5.79 0.92 3.66
N GLN A 29 -5.02 1.02 2.58
CA GLN A 29 -5.39 1.80 1.41
C GLN A 29 -6.03 0.85 0.39
N ASP A 30 -7.35 0.96 0.19
CA ASP A 30 -8.08 0.16 -0.80
C ASP A 30 -9.08 1.02 -1.60
N ARG A 31 -8.59 2.14 -2.14
CA ARG A 31 -9.43 3.04 -2.96
C ARG A 31 -9.59 2.54 -4.38
N TYR A 32 -10.15 1.35 -4.56
CA TYR A 32 -10.29 0.70 -5.86
C TYR A 32 -11.19 1.48 -6.84
N ALA A 33 -12.05 2.37 -6.34
CA ALA A 33 -13.02 3.11 -7.16
C ALA A 33 -12.46 4.38 -7.84
N LEU A 34 -11.26 4.84 -7.45
CA LEU A 34 -10.61 6.03 -8.01
C LEU A 34 -10.11 5.78 -9.45
N LYS A 35 -9.99 6.87 -10.22
CA LYS A 35 -9.29 6.83 -11.51
C LYS A 35 -7.81 6.53 -11.30
N LYS A 36 -7.16 5.89 -12.28
CA LYS A 36 -5.78 5.42 -12.17
C LYS A 36 -4.77 6.53 -11.82
N GLU A 37 -4.96 7.73 -12.36
CA GLU A 37 -4.11 8.90 -12.08
C GLU A 37 -4.28 9.37 -10.63
N GLU A 38 -5.53 9.49 -10.17
CA GLU A 38 -5.85 9.92 -8.81
C GLU A 38 -5.43 8.87 -7.78
N LYS A 39 -5.72 7.59 -8.04
CA LYS A 39 -5.28 6.45 -7.23
C LYS A 39 -3.78 6.52 -6.96
N TRP A 40 -3.00 6.74 -8.02
CA TRP A 40 -1.56 6.88 -7.91
C TRP A 40 -1.17 8.09 -7.06
N GLN A 41 -1.66 9.28 -7.43
CA GLN A 41 -1.20 10.56 -6.86
C GLN A 41 -1.66 10.84 -5.43
N SER A 42 -2.87 10.43 -5.04
CA SER A 42 -3.47 10.82 -3.76
C SER A 42 -3.56 9.68 -2.74
N ALA A 43 -3.40 8.44 -3.19
CA ALA A 43 -3.67 7.29 -2.33
C ALA A 43 -2.45 6.36 -2.21
N VAL A 44 -1.88 5.90 -3.34
CA VAL A 44 -0.71 5.01 -3.34
C VAL A 44 0.53 5.72 -2.81
N THR A 45 0.85 6.91 -3.34
CA THR A 45 2.01 7.70 -2.92
C THR A 45 1.88 8.19 -1.47
N THR A 46 0.69 8.61 -1.04
CA THR A 46 0.42 8.96 0.35
C THR A 46 0.66 7.78 1.30
N MET A 47 0.20 6.58 0.93
CA MET A 47 0.45 5.37 1.74
C MET A 47 1.95 4.99 1.79
N LEU A 48 2.69 5.16 0.69
CA LEU A 48 4.14 4.91 0.65
C LEU A 48 4.94 5.97 1.44
N GLY A 49 4.57 7.24 1.32
CA GLY A 49 5.29 8.36 1.91
C GLY A 49 5.00 8.57 3.39
N ASP A 50 3.73 8.72 3.75
CA ASP A 50 3.33 9.28 5.04
C ASP A 50 3.19 8.23 6.13
N TYR A 51 2.99 6.97 5.75
CA TYR A 51 2.77 5.88 6.68
C TYR A 51 4.02 5.03 6.86
N GLN A 52 4.30 4.66 8.11
CA GLN A 52 5.43 3.82 8.48
C GLN A 52 4.92 2.66 9.34
N PRO A 53 4.78 1.46 8.76
CA PRO A 53 4.55 0.26 9.55
C PRO A 53 5.73 0.01 10.51
N HIS A 54 5.40 -0.61 11.65
CA HIS A 54 6.33 -1.06 12.68
C HIS A 54 5.71 -2.27 13.40
N LYS A 55 6.34 -2.77 14.47
CA LYS A 55 5.94 -4.02 15.14
C LYS A 55 4.43 -4.24 15.40
N ASN A 56 3.65 -3.19 15.64
CA ASN A 56 2.21 -3.28 15.94
C ASN A 56 1.33 -2.62 14.86
N ILE A 57 1.92 -2.09 13.78
CA ILE A 57 1.21 -1.42 12.70
C ILE A 57 1.54 -2.13 11.39
N MET A 58 0.55 -2.82 10.83
CA MET A 58 0.62 -3.34 9.47
C MET A 58 0.16 -2.26 8.48
N ALA A 59 0.76 -2.21 7.30
CA ALA A 59 0.36 -1.32 6.21
C ALA A 59 0.07 -2.16 4.96
N LEU A 60 -1.11 -1.99 4.37
CA LEU A 60 -1.52 -2.66 3.12
C LEU A 60 -1.88 -1.59 2.09
N ASN A 61 -1.21 -1.62 0.94
CA ASN A 61 -1.39 -0.68 -0.15
C ASN A 61 -1.83 -1.41 -1.42
N PHE A 62 -3.11 -1.32 -1.76
CA PHE A 62 -3.65 -1.92 -2.98
C PHE A 62 -3.47 -0.96 -4.15
N LEU A 63 -2.70 -1.34 -5.16
CA LEU A 63 -2.55 -0.55 -6.39
C LEU A 63 -3.68 -0.82 -7.39
N SER A 64 -4.46 -1.87 -7.17
CA SER A 64 -5.59 -2.25 -8.01
C SER A 64 -6.72 -1.21 -8.03
N THR A 65 -7.44 -1.19 -9.17
CA THR A 65 -8.61 -0.33 -9.42
C THR A 65 -9.67 -1.08 -10.22
N ARG A 66 -10.95 -0.69 -10.07
CA ARG A 66 -12.06 -1.22 -10.87
C ARG A 66 -12.10 -0.62 -12.28
N GLY A 67 -12.90 -1.22 -13.16
CA GLY A 67 -13.13 -0.73 -14.52
C GLY A 67 -12.41 -1.59 -15.54
N ASN A 68 -11.34 -1.07 -16.15
CA ASN A 68 -10.44 -1.81 -17.05
C ASN A 68 -9.12 -2.11 -16.32
N PRO A 69 -9.02 -3.19 -15.52
CA PRO A 69 -7.89 -3.37 -14.59
C PRO A 69 -6.55 -3.51 -15.30
N ARG A 70 -6.52 -4.08 -16.51
CA ARG A 70 -5.28 -4.23 -17.28
C ARG A 70 -4.70 -2.89 -17.72
N GLU A 71 -5.51 -2.04 -18.34
CA GLU A 71 -5.09 -0.69 -18.76
C GLU A 71 -4.72 0.19 -17.56
N ASN A 72 -5.48 0.07 -16.46
CA ASN A 72 -5.17 0.82 -15.24
C ASN A 72 -3.86 0.35 -14.61
N ALA A 73 -3.63 -0.97 -14.55
CA ALA A 73 -2.40 -1.54 -14.03
C ALA A 73 -1.19 -1.16 -14.90
N GLU A 74 -1.31 -1.16 -16.24
CA GLU A 74 -0.23 -0.70 -17.12
C GLU A 74 0.23 0.72 -16.77
N TYR A 75 -0.70 1.63 -16.48
CA TYR A 75 -0.38 2.98 -16.01
C TYR A 75 0.25 2.97 -14.61
N ILE A 76 -0.42 2.37 -13.62
CA ILE A 76 0.01 2.42 -12.22
C ILE A 76 1.35 1.70 -12.02
N ASN A 77 1.54 0.54 -12.64
CA ASN A 77 2.78 -0.24 -12.58
C ASN A 77 3.94 0.53 -13.22
N LYS A 78 3.69 1.26 -14.32
CA LYS A 78 4.67 2.17 -14.91
C LYS A 78 5.05 3.27 -13.94
N MET A 79 4.07 3.97 -13.36
CA MET A 79 4.35 5.04 -12.39
C MET A 79 5.11 4.53 -11.16
N PHE A 80 4.74 3.35 -10.65
CA PHE A 80 5.45 2.70 -9.56
C PHE A 80 6.89 2.31 -9.93
N SER A 81 7.12 1.86 -11.17
CA SER A 81 8.47 1.53 -11.65
C SER A 81 9.39 2.76 -11.67
N GLU A 82 8.86 3.95 -11.96
CA GLU A 82 9.58 5.22 -12.00
C GLU A 82 9.73 5.87 -10.62
N TYR A 83 8.89 5.50 -9.66
CA TYR A 83 8.89 6.07 -8.31
C TYR A 83 10.08 5.62 -7.45
N SER A 84 10.82 6.55 -6.88
CA SER A 84 11.86 6.23 -5.90
C SER A 84 11.24 5.79 -4.58
N LEU A 85 11.40 4.50 -4.23
CA LEU A 85 10.89 3.98 -2.96
C LEU A 85 11.64 4.60 -1.78
N PRO A 86 10.94 4.89 -0.67
CA PRO A 86 11.57 5.49 0.49
C PRO A 86 12.45 4.48 1.23
N ASP A 87 13.54 4.96 1.83
CA ASP A 87 14.42 4.17 2.69
C ASP A 87 13.82 4.00 4.10
N LYS A 88 12.66 3.35 4.15
CA LYS A 88 11.92 3.01 5.38
C LYS A 88 10.94 1.86 5.10
N PRO A 89 10.48 1.14 6.13
CA PRO A 89 9.39 0.20 5.97
C PRO A 89 8.14 0.89 5.39
N PHE A 90 7.53 0.28 4.36
CA PHE A 90 6.30 0.75 3.72
C PHE A 90 5.21 -0.34 3.65
N GLY A 91 5.50 -1.54 4.14
CA GLY A 91 4.50 -2.61 4.33
C GLY A 91 4.26 -3.43 3.09
N ILE A 92 3.05 -3.93 2.95
CA ILE A 92 2.65 -4.87 1.90
C ILE A 92 2.03 -4.10 0.73
N ILE A 93 2.54 -4.35 -0.47
CA ILE A 93 2.03 -3.77 -1.71
C ILE A 93 1.32 -4.86 -2.51
N ILE A 94 0.07 -4.62 -2.91
CA ILE A 94 -0.75 -5.55 -3.68
C ILE A 94 -0.94 -4.99 -5.09
N PHE A 95 -0.49 -5.73 -6.10
CA PHE A 95 -0.51 -5.33 -7.51
C PHE A 95 -1.55 -6.12 -8.31
N ASP A 96 -2.07 -5.49 -9.37
CA ASP A 96 -2.62 -6.20 -10.53
C ASP A 96 -1.52 -6.40 -11.58
N PHE A 97 -1.47 -7.59 -12.19
CA PHE A 97 -0.53 -7.94 -13.28
C PHE A 97 0.94 -7.62 -12.95
N LEU A 98 1.39 -8.06 -11.76
CA LEU A 98 2.77 -7.89 -11.29
C LEU A 98 3.78 -8.47 -12.30
N THR A 99 4.90 -7.75 -12.50
CA THR A 99 6.06 -8.23 -13.25
C THR A 99 7.20 -8.59 -12.31
N GLU A 100 8.11 -9.44 -12.78
CA GLU A 100 9.31 -9.83 -12.03
C GLU A 100 10.14 -8.63 -11.60
N THR A 101 10.40 -7.68 -12.51
CA THR A 101 11.15 -6.45 -12.22
C THR A 101 10.52 -5.61 -11.10
N LEU A 102 9.18 -5.55 -11.04
CA LEU A 102 8.48 -4.83 -9.98
C LEU A 102 8.54 -5.58 -8.65
N ALA A 103 8.45 -6.91 -8.69
CA ALA A 103 8.61 -7.76 -7.51
C ALA A 103 10.01 -7.59 -6.92
N GLU A 104 11.06 -7.69 -7.75
CA GLU A 104 12.45 -7.47 -7.35
C GLU A 104 12.66 -6.09 -6.74
N LYS A 105 12.11 -5.04 -7.37
CA LYS A 105 12.18 -3.67 -6.84
C LYS A 105 11.66 -3.55 -5.41
N VAL A 106 10.60 -4.28 -5.07
CA VAL A 106 10.01 -4.28 -3.72
C VAL A 106 10.78 -5.22 -2.78
N ILE A 107 11.14 -6.41 -3.22
CA ILE A 107 11.82 -7.41 -2.39
C ILE A 107 13.20 -6.87 -1.96
N ASN A 108 13.93 -6.26 -2.88
CA ASN A 108 15.29 -5.75 -2.66
C ASN A 108 15.34 -4.54 -1.72
N THR A 109 14.21 -3.94 -1.31
CA THR A 109 14.21 -2.92 -0.26
C THR A 109 14.30 -3.52 1.15
N ASN A 110 14.10 -4.82 1.30
CA ASN A 110 14.28 -5.49 2.59
C ASN A 110 15.75 -5.85 2.75
N THR A 111 16.42 -5.22 3.70
CA THR A 111 17.80 -5.57 4.09
C THR A 111 17.78 -6.62 5.19
N GLU A 112 18.82 -7.45 5.28
CA GLU A 112 19.04 -8.29 6.47
C GLU A 112 19.03 -7.39 7.71
N GLY A 113 18.16 -7.70 8.67
CA GLY A 113 17.99 -6.89 9.86
C GLY A 113 19.31 -6.75 10.61
N LYS A 114 19.72 -5.53 10.91
CA LYS A 114 20.54 -5.32 12.11
C LYS A 114 19.60 -5.53 13.28
N ASP A 115 19.89 -6.53 14.11
CA ASP A 115 19.15 -6.75 15.34
C ASP A 115 18.96 -5.43 16.08
N GLU A 116 17.73 -5.13 16.50
CA GLU A 116 17.38 -3.96 17.33
C GLU A 116 18.00 -4.04 18.75
N SER A 117 19.03 -4.86 18.96
CA SER A 117 19.84 -4.88 20.18
C SER A 117 20.91 -3.79 20.25
N ASP A 118 21.10 -3.01 19.18
CA ASP A 118 22.17 -2.00 19.07
C ASP A 118 21.67 -0.54 19.04
N ILE A 119 20.43 -0.24 19.48
CA ILE A 119 19.94 1.15 19.69
C ILE A 119 19.36 1.32 21.10
#